data_AF-A0A940Q0N6-F1
#
_entry.id   AF-A0A940Q0N6-F1
#
_cell.length_a   1.000
_cell.length_b   1.000
_cell.length_c   1.000
_cell.angle_alpha   90.00
_cell.angle_beta   90.00
_cell.angle_gamma   90.00
#
_symmetry.space_group_name_H-M   'P 1'
#
loop_
_entity.id
_entity.type
_entity.pdbx_description
1 polymer ?
#
loop_
_entity_poly.entity_id
_entity_poly.type
_entity_poly.pdbx_seq_one_letter_code
_entity_poly.pdbx_strand_id
1 'polypeptide(L)' 'MKHSVTVTVTDKETKESIIMATVQLQPTEALAVTDMEGRAIIRNVDAGLYTLTVSYVGYQPIRTRI' A
#
# COMPACT_ATOMS: atom_id res chain seq x y z
N MET A 1 -10.70 -9.57 -16.21
CA MET A 1 -9.89 -10.35 -15.24
C MET A 1 -9.72 -9.50 -13.99
N LYS A 2 -9.69 -10.12 -12.81
CA LYS A 2 -9.43 -9.41 -11.54
C LYS A 2 -7.98 -9.58 -11.15
N HIS A 3 -7.37 -8.51 -10.69
CA HIS A 3 -5.98 -8.44 -10.25
C HIS A 3 -5.89 -8.28 -8.74
N SER A 4 -4.68 -8.47 -8.21
CA SER A 4 -4.33 -8.11 -6.84
C SER A 4 -3.15 -7.17 -6.85
N VAL A 5 -3.18 -6.16 -5.98
CA VAL A 5 -2.07 -5.24 -5.72
C VAL A 5 -1.45 -5.65 -4.39
N THR A 6 -0.20 -6.10 -4.43
CA THR A 6 0.58 -6.45 -3.24
C THR A 6 1.61 -5.37 -3.00
N VAL A 7 1.70 -4.88 -1.77
CA VAL A 7 2.62 -3.82 -1.35
C VAL A 7 3.44 -4.33 -0.18
N THR A 8 4.73 -4.02 -0.17
CA THR A 8 5.61 -4.20 0.99
C THR A 8 6.14 -2.83 1.37
N VAL A 9 5.97 -2.46 2.64
CA VAL A 9 6.37 -1.16 3.18
C VAL A 9 7.50 -1.39 4.16
N THR A 10 8.63 -0.71 3.92
CA THR A 10 9.81 -0.74 4.78
C THR A 10 10.28 0.67 5.08
N ASP A 11 10.94 0.83 6.22
CA ASP A 11 11.66 2.05 6.53
C ASP A 11 12.84 2.23 5.55
N LYS A 12 13.05 3.47 5.09
CA LYS A 12 14.04 3.76 4.06
C LYS A 12 15.47 3.59 4.57
N GLU A 13 15.72 3.88 5.83
CA GLU A 13 17.05 3.86 6.45
C GLU A 13 17.38 2.48 7.02
N THR A 14 16.50 1.94 7.87
CA THR A 14 16.74 0.68 8.60
C THR A 14 16.39 -0.56 7.79
N LYS A 15 15.55 -0.42 6.75
CA LYS A 15 14.97 -1.51 5.96
C LYS A 15 14.02 -2.41 6.74
N GLU A 16 13.68 -2.05 7.98
CA GLU A 16 12.71 -2.80 8.78
C GLU A 16 11.30 -2.65 8.20
N SER A 17 10.49 -3.68 8.36
CA SER A 17 9.09 -3.67 7.93
C SER A 17 8.28 -2.66 8.73
N ILE A 18 7.46 -1.85 8.06
CA ILE A 18 6.51 -0.96 8.72
C ILE A 18 5.19 -1.69 8.85
N ILE A 19 4.86 -2.07 10.08
CA ILE A 19 3.58 -2.68 10.45
C ILE A 19 2.49 -1.61 10.57
N MET A 20 1.24 -1.97 10.29
CA MET A 20 0.08 -1.09 10.44
C MET A 20 0.09 0.18 9.56
N ALA A 21 0.90 0.23 8.51
CA ALA A 21 0.83 1.26 7.47
C ALA A 21 -0.45 1.09 6.66
N THR A 22 -1.13 2.21 6.38
CA THR A 22 -2.32 2.22 5.53
C THR A 22 -1.92 2.34 4.07
N VAL A 23 -2.48 1.48 3.23
CA VAL A 23 -2.32 1.46 1.78
C VAL A 23 -3.68 1.72 1.15
N GLN A 24 -3.80 2.79 0.38
CA GLN A 24 -5.03 3.19 -0.32
C GLN A 24 -4.84 3.15 -1.83
N LEU A 25 -5.81 2.60 -2.55
CA LEU A 25 -5.81 2.55 -4.01
C LEU A 25 -6.86 3.50 -4.59
N GLN A 26 -6.47 4.69 -5.01
CA GLN A 26 -7.37 5.71 -5.56
C GLN A 26 -7.58 5.51 -7.07
N PRO A 27 -8.79 5.78 -7.60
CA PRO A 27 -9.92 6.46 -6.95
C PRO A 27 -10.87 5.53 -6.18
N THR A 28 -10.54 4.25 -6.02
CA THR A 28 -11.38 3.34 -5.24
C THR A 28 -11.32 3.68 -3.75
N GLU A 29 -12.29 3.18 -2.99
CA GLU A 29 -12.26 3.21 -1.52
C GLU A 29 -11.48 2.03 -0.93
N ALA A 30 -10.82 1.22 -1.76
CA ALA A 30 -10.10 0.05 -1.31
C ALA A 30 -8.89 0.44 -0.44
N LEU A 31 -8.83 -0.17 0.73
CA LEU A 31 -7.79 0.01 1.72
C LEU A 31 -7.23 -1.35 2.15
N ALA A 32 -5.94 -1.38 2.45
CA ALA A 32 -5.29 -2.49 3.15
C ALA A 32 -4.33 -1.93 4.19
N VAL A 33 -4.03 -2.74 5.19
CA VAL A 33 -3.09 -2.41 6.27
C VAL A 33 -1.96 -3.43 6.27
N THR A 34 -0.72 -2.99 6.49
CA THR A 34 0.42 -3.90 6.49
C THR A 34 0.47 -4.83 7.70
N ASP A 35 0.81 -6.09 7.45
CA ASP A 35 1.03 -7.14 8.46
C ASP A 35 2.41 -7.02 9.14
N MET A 36 2.80 -8.03 9.94
CA MET A 36 4.07 -8.08 10.66
C MET A 36 5.30 -8.10 9.74
N GLU A 37 5.14 -8.54 8.49
CA GLU A 37 6.19 -8.50 7.47
C GLU A 37 6.15 -7.21 6.64
N GLY A 38 5.27 -6.27 6.99
CA GLY A 38 5.09 -5.01 6.26
C GLY A 38 4.30 -5.18 4.96
N ARG A 39 3.58 -6.29 4.78
CA ARG A 39 2.86 -6.61 3.54
C ARG A 39 1.38 -6.27 3.63
N ALA A 40 0.84 -5.68 2.57
CA ALA A 40 -0.59 -5.40 2.41
C ALA A 40 -1.06 -5.90 1.03
N ILE A 41 -2.29 -6.40 0.95
CA ILE A 41 -2.85 -6.94 -0.30
C ILE A 41 -4.26 -6.40 -0.54
N ILE A 42 -4.46 -5.67 -1.64
CA ILE A 42 -5.76 -5.28 -2.16
C ILE A 42 -6.15 -6.24 -3.28
N ARG A 43 -7.29 -6.92 -3.14
CA ARG A 43 -7.79 -7.93 -4.09
C ARG A 43 -8.92 -7.37 -4.94
N ASN A 44 -9.27 -8.11 -6.00
CA ASN A 44 -10.41 -7.82 -6.86
C ASN A 44 -10.33 -6.47 -7.57
N VAL A 45 -9.11 -6.05 -7.91
CA VAL A 45 -8.82 -4.81 -8.62
C VAL A 45 -9.05 -5.01 -10.12
N ASP A 46 -9.84 -4.14 -10.74
CA ASP A 46 -10.00 -4.14 -12.20
C ASP A 46 -8.75 -3.59 -12.89
N ALA A 47 -8.54 -3.97 -14.15
CA ALA A 47 -7.46 -3.37 -14.92
C ALA A 47 -7.72 -1.88 -15.14
N GLY A 48 -6.70 -1.05 -14.90
CA GLY A 48 -6.81 0.40 -14.97
C GLY A 48 -5.57 1.06 -14.41
N LEU A 49 -5.57 2.39 -14.42
CA LEU A 49 -4.49 3.19 -13.86
C LEU A 49 -4.95 3.78 -12.53
N TYR A 50 -4.15 3.59 -11.48
CA TYR A 50 -4.48 3.96 -10.12
C TYR A 50 -3.41 4.86 -9.52
N THR A 51 -3.76 5.51 -8.41
CA THR A 51 -2.78 6.14 -7.52
C THR A 51 -2.76 5.36 -6.21
N LEU A 52 -1.60 4.80 -5.90
CA LEU A 52 -1.34 4.16 -4.61
C LEU A 52 -0.83 5.21 -3.63
N THR A 53 -1.49 5.32 -2.48
CA THR A 53 -1.01 6.15 -1.36
C THR A 53 -0.67 5.24 -0.19
N VAL A 54 0.52 5.42 0.39
CA VAL A 54 0.96 4.72 1.60
C VAL A 54 1.23 5.75 2.68
N SER A 55 0.66 5.55 3.87
CA SER A 55 0.81 6.46 5.00
C SER A 55 0.94 5.73 6.33
N TYR A 56 1.77 6.26 7.22
CA TYR A 56 1.92 5.81 8.59
C TYR A 56 2.30 6.99 9.48
N VAL A 57 1.91 6.95 10.76
CA VAL A 57 2.16 8.05 11.70
C VAL A 57 3.66 8.26 11.86
N GLY A 58 4.10 9.52 11.75
CA GLY A 58 5.52 9.89 11.84
C GLY A 58 6.29 9.79 10.51
N TYR A 59 5.65 9.37 9.42
CA TYR A 59 6.27 9.26 8.10
C TYR A 59 5.65 10.22 7.10
N GLN A 60 6.46 10.67 6.15
CA GLN A 60 5.96 11.37 4.99
C GLN A 60 5.18 10.39 4.09
N PRO A 61 3.93 10.68 3.69
CA PRO A 61 3.18 9.80 2.81
C PRO A 61 3.83 9.65 1.44
N ILE A 62 3.80 8.43 0.89
CA ILE A 62 4.23 8.13 -0.48
C ILE A 62 3.00 8.09 -1.37
N ARG A 63 3.09 8.70 -2.56
CA ARG A 63 2.06 8.63 -3.60
C ARG A 63 2.72 8.25 -4.93
N THR A 64 2.21 7.22 -5.60
CA THR A 64 2.72 6.77 -6.90
C THR A 64 1.60 6.26 -7.80
N ARG A 65 1.81 6.30 -9.12
CA ARG A 65 0.86 5.75 -10.11
C ARG A 65 1.24 4.32 -10.47
N ILE A 66 0.25 3.44 -10.55
CA ILE A 66 0.41 2.01 -10.91
C ILE A 66 -0.65 1.58 -11.92
#